data_AF-A0A945C6N4-F1
#
_entry.id   AF-A0A945C6N4-F1
#
_cell.length_a   1.000
_cell.length_b   1.000
_cell.length_c   1.000
_cell.angle_alpha   90.00
_cell.angle_beta   90.00
_cell.angle_gamma   90.00
#
_symmetry.space_group_name_H-M   'P 1'
#
loop_
_entity.id
_entity.type
_entity.pdbx_description
1 polymer ?
#
loop_
_entity_poly.entity_id
_entity_poly.type
_entity_poly.pdbx_seq_one_letter_code
_entity_poly.pdbx_strand_id
1 'polypeptide(L)'
;MEDKRTQKHQKTLNHLNRIKGQISVLEKYISEDRPCREIAQLTASITASFQSLKSKTLSSYIQHDLVQNDLPIDKKNDLEKILKLFRK
;
A
#
# COMPACT_ATOMS: atom_id res chain seq x y z
N MET A 1 -4.64 -9.06 -22.44
CA MET A 1 -3.99 -8.06 -21.56
C MET A 1 -4.86 -7.61 -20.38
N GLU A 2 -6.18 -7.84 -20.42
CA GLU A 2 -7.17 -7.39 -19.42
C GLU A 2 -7.03 -8.04 -18.02
N ASP A 3 -6.55 -9.27 -17.96
CA ASP A 3 -6.46 -10.08 -16.72
C ASP A 3 -5.43 -9.55 -15.69
N LYS A 4 -4.25 -9.06 -16.14
CA LYS A 4 -3.19 -8.59 -15.21
C LYS A 4 -3.55 -7.31 -14.46
N ARG A 5 -4.32 -6.39 -15.09
CA ARG A 5 -4.74 -5.13 -14.46
C ARG A 5 -5.78 -5.41 -13.37
N THR A 6 -6.75 -6.26 -13.69
CA THR A 6 -7.79 -6.72 -12.76
C THR A 6 -7.20 -7.43 -11.54
N GLN A 7 -6.21 -8.31 -11.73
CA GLN A 7 -5.51 -8.95 -10.60
C GLN A 7 -4.73 -7.96 -9.72
N LYS A 8 -4.06 -6.95 -10.29
CA LYS A 8 -3.37 -5.90 -9.51
C LYS A 8 -4.36 -5.03 -8.73
N HIS A 9 -5.49 -4.67 -9.33
CA HIS A 9 -6.56 -3.93 -8.66
C HIS A 9 -7.14 -4.76 -7.51
N GLN A 10 -7.44 -6.04 -7.74
CA GLN A 10 -7.96 -6.93 -6.70
C GLN A 10 -6.99 -7.05 -5.52
N LYS A 11 -5.69 -7.19 -5.76
CA LYS A 11 -4.68 -7.19 -4.67
C LYS A 11 -4.63 -5.88 -3.89
N THR A 12 -4.96 -4.75 -4.53
CA THR A 12 -5.00 -3.43 -3.87
C THR A 12 -6.27 -3.28 -3.05
N LEU A 13 -7.41 -3.72 -3.58
CA LEU A 13 -8.69 -3.80 -2.86
C LEU A 13 -8.59 -4.73 -1.64
N ASN A 14 -7.98 -5.90 -1.78
CA ASN A 14 -7.77 -6.83 -0.67
C ASN A 14 -6.93 -6.18 0.46
N HIS A 15 -5.91 -5.40 0.10
CA HIS A 15 -5.10 -4.67 1.09
C HIS A 15 -5.91 -3.56 1.78
N LEU A 16 -6.71 -2.81 1.02
CA LEU A 16 -7.59 -1.79 1.58
C LEU A 16 -8.63 -2.41 2.53
N ASN A 17 -9.22 -3.55 2.18
CA ASN A 17 -10.16 -4.27 3.03
C ASN A 17 -9.49 -4.77 4.33
N ARG A 18 -8.22 -5.18 4.27
CA ARG A 18 -7.44 -5.50 5.47
C ARG A 18 -7.30 -4.29 6.38
N ILE A 19 -6.95 -3.12 5.83
CA ILE A 19 -6.84 -1.88 6.60
C ILE A 19 -8.18 -1.50 7.24
N LYS A 20 -9.29 -1.62 6.51
CA LYS A 20 -10.65 -1.40 7.07
C LYS A 20 -10.91 -2.32 8.26
N GLY A 21 -10.59 -3.60 8.15
CA GLY A 21 -10.69 -4.54 9.27
C GLY A 21 -9.84 -4.13 10.47
N GLN A 22 -8.61 -3.66 10.25
CA GLN A 22 -7.76 -3.14 11.34
C GLN A 22 -8.36 -1.90 12.00
N ILE A 23 -8.96 -0.98 11.22
CA ILE A 23 -9.66 0.20 11.75
C ILE A 23 -10.87 -0.21 12.60
N SER A 24 -11.68 -1.15 12.13
CA SER A 24 -12.81 -1.67 12.93
C SER A 24 -12.37 -2.33 14.23
N VAL A 25 -11.19 -2.98 14.26
CA VAL A 25 -10.61 -3.49 15.50
C VAL A 25 -10.15 -2.36 16.41
N LEU A 26 -9.58 -1.29 15.85
CA LEU A 26 -9.16 -0.11 16.62
C LEU A 26 -10.35 0.58 17.28
N GLU A 27 -11.46 0.75 16.57
CA GLU A 27 -12.71 1.27 17.11
C GLU A 27 -13.17 0.44 18.32
N LYS A 28 -13.17 -0.89 18.19
CA LYS A 28 -13.48 -1.80 19.30
C LYS A 28 -12.54 -1.62 20.49
N TYR A 29 -11.23 -1.59 20.24
CA TYR A 29 -10.24 -1.45 21.30
C TYR A 29 -10.40 -0.17 22.10
N ILE A 30 -10.75 0.93 21.43
CA ILE A 30 -11.03 2.20 22.10
C ILE A 30 -12.34 2.11 22.89
N SER A 31 -13.40 1.54 22.31
CA SER A 31 -14.70 1.42 22.98
C SER A 31 -14.69 0.48 24.20
N GLU A 32 -13.82 -0.53 24.18
CA GLU A 32 -13.65 -1.53 25.25
C GLU A 32 -12.60 -1.11 26.30
N ASP A 33 -12.11 0.13 26.24
CA ASP A 33 -11.07 0.68 27.13
C ASP A 33 -9.83 -0.24 27.24
N ARG A 34 -9.38 -0.77 26.10
CA ARG A 34 -8.20 -1.65 26.03
C ARG A 34 -6.93 -0.88 26.43
N PRO A 35 -5.89 -1.56 26.93
CA PRO A 35 -4.66 -0.89 27.35
C PRO A 35 -4.09 0.02 26.27
N CYS A 36 -3.68 1.24 26.64
CA CYS A 36 -3.12 2.24 25.72
C CYS A 36 -1.97 1.68 24.86
N ARG A 37 -1.18 0.75 25.40
CA ARG A 37 -0.12 0.06 24.67
C ARG A 37 -0.64 -0.75 23.48
N GLU A 38 -1.75 -1.47 23.63
CA GLU A 38 -2.36 -2.25 22.54
C GLU A 38 -2.89 -1.33 21.44
N ILE A 39 -3.55 -0.23 21.84
CA ILE A 39 -4.05 0.81 20.92
C ILE A 39 -2.88 1.44 20.14
N ALA A 40 -1.78 1.78 20.82
CA ALA A 40 -0.58 2.34 20.19
C ALA A 40 0.08 1.34 19.21
N GLN A 41 0.14 0.06 19.55
CA GLN A 41 0.67 -0.97 18.66
C GLN A 41 -0.21 -1.17 17.42
N LEU A 42 -1.53 -1.17 17.59
CA LEU A 42 -2.47 -1.34 16.48
C LEU A 42 -2.44 -0.14 15.52
N THR A 43 -2.39 1.09 16.05
CA THR A 43 -2.27 2.31 15.23
C THR A 43 -0.95 2.36 14.44
N ALA A 44 0.17 1.94 15.04
CA ALA A 44 1.43 1.79 14.33
C ALA A 44 1.35 0.74 13.19
N SER A 45 0.69 -0.39 13.44
CA SER A 45 0.45 -1.44 12.44
C SER A 45 -0.44 -0.95 11.28
N ILE A 46 -1.50 -0.21 11.57
CA ILE A 46 -2.37 0.42 10.56
C ILE A 46 -1.57 1.40 9.71
N THR A 47 -0.76 2.23 10.34
CA THR A 47 0.11 3.20 9.63
C THR A 47 1.06 2.49 8.69
N ALA A 48 1.72 1.41 9.13
CA ALA A 48 2.61 0.60 8.30
C ALA A 48 1.88 -0.04 7.10
N SER A 49 0.67 -0.61 7.31
CA SER A 49 -0.17 -1.10 6.21
C SER A 49 -0.49 0.01 5.21
N PHE A 50 -0.88 1.19 5.70
CA PHE A 50 -1.24 2.30 4.83
C PHE A 50 -0.06 2.83 4.02
N GLN A 51 1.14 2.93 4.61
CA GLN A 51 2.35 3.31 3.87
C GLN A 51 2.68 2.30 2.76
N SER A 52 2.51 1.00 3.04
CA SER A 52 2.68 -0.05 2.02
C SER A 52 1.65 0.08 0.89
N LEU A 53 0.38 0.37 1.21
CA LEU A 53 -0.66 0.63 0.22
C LEU A 53 -0.30 1.85 -0.65
N LYS A 54 0.04 2.98 -0.01
CA LYS A 54 0.45 4.24 -0.67
C LYS A 54 1.60 4.02 -1.64
N SER A 55 2.64 3.32 -1.20
CA SER A 55 3.80 3.05 -2.05
C SER A 55 3.44 2.19 -3.26
N LYS A 56 2.58 1.18 -3.08
CA LYS A 56 2.15 0.30 -4.17
C LYS A 56 1.30 1.03 -5.20
N THR A 57 0.36 1.88 -4.77
CA THR A 57 -0.48 2.66 -5.69
C THR A 57 0.35 3.70 -6.44
N LEU A 58 1.25 4.41 -5.75
CA LEU A 58 2.17 5.35 -6.38
C LEU A 58 3.09 4.68 -7.40
N SER A 59 3.68 3.52 -7.04
CA SER A 59 4.50 2.72 -7.97
C SER A 59 3.70 2.35 -9.22
N SER A 60 2.43 1.98 -9.05
CA SER A 60 1.58 1.56 -10.17
C SER A 60 1.26 2.74 -11.08
N TYR A 61 0.94 3.91 -10.52
CA TYR A 61 0.73 5.14 -11.29
C TYR A 61 1.98 5.51 -12.10
N ILE A 62 3.16 5.51 -11.47
CA ILE A 62 4.40 5.87 -12.16
C ILE A 62 4.69 4.87 -13.29
N GLN A 63 4.52 3.57 -13.06
CA GLN A 63 4.82 2.53 -14.04
C GLN A 63 3.81 2.43 -15.20
N HIS A 64 2.57 2.85 -15.00
CA HIS A 64 1.49 2.64 -15.97
C HIS A 64 1.06 3.93 -16.68
N ASP A 65 1.05 5.06 -15.97
CA ASP A 65 0.46 6.30 -16.47
C ASP A 65 1.53 7.34 -16.82
N LEU A 66 2.61 7.43 -16.03
CA LEU A 66 3.72 8.36 -16.31
C LEU A 66 4.76 7.77 -17.26
N VAL A 67 5.06 6.48 -17.08
CA VAL A 67 5.97 5.73 -17.94
C VAL A 67 5.12 4.90 -18.89
N GLN A 68 4.73 5.51 -20.00
CA GLN A 68 4.22 4.71 -21.12
C GLN A 68 5.36 3.79 -21.63
N ASN A 69 5.01 2.69 -22.31
CA ASN A 69 5.89 1.53 -22.56
C ASN A 69 7.22 1.79 -23.30
N ASP A 70 7.54 3.03 -23.65
CA ASP A 70 8.70 3.43 -24.48
C ASP A 70 9.94 3.85 -23.68
N LEU A 71 10.00 3.64 -22.36
CA LEU A 71 11.25 3.90 -21.63
C LEU A 71 12.35 2.87 -22.01
N PRO A 72 13.56 3.34 -22.33
CA PRO A 72 14.75 2.50 -22.42
C PRO A 72 14.98 1.66 -21.16
N ILE A 73 15.54 0.45 -21.32
CA ILE A 73 15.68 -0.55 -20.25
C ILE A 73 16.50 -0.04 -19.05
N ASP A 74 17.52 0.79 -19.31
CA ASP A 74 18.37 1.45 -18.31
C ASP A 74 17.56 2.43 -17.45
N LYS A 75 16.70 3.25 -18.07
CA LYS A 75 15.80 4.17 -17.36
C LYS A 75 14.73 3.44 -16.57
N LYS A 76 14.25 2.30 -17.06
CA LYS A 76 13.31 1.44 -16.34
C LYS A 76 13.93 0.86 -15.06
N ASN A 77 15.20 0.45 -15.11
CA ASN A 77 15.93 -0.02 -13.94
C ASN A 77 16.17 1.10 -12.91
N ASP A 78 16.51 2.30 -13.37
CA ASP A 78 16.69 3.46 -12.47
C ASP A 78 15.38 3.87 -11.80
N LEU A 79 14.27 3.81 -12.53
CA LEU A 79 12.94 4.03 -11.97
C LEU A 79 12.62 3.01 -10.85
N GLU A 80 12.90 1.72 -11.07
CA GLU A 80 12.70 0.72 -10.02
C GLU A 80 13.56 0.98 -8.78
N LYS A 81 14.80 1.46 -8.95
CA LYS A 81 15.66 1.86 -7.82
C LYS A 81 15.04 3.02 -7.06
N ILE A 82 14.55 4.05 -7.75
CA ILE A 82 13.89 5.21 -7.14
C ILE A 82 12.64 4.76 -6.37
N LEU A 83 11.79 3.93 -6.97
CA LEU A 83 10.60 3.40 -6.32
C LEU A 83 10.92 2.57 -5.06
N LYS A 84 12.06 1.87 -5.03
CA LYS A 84 12.54 1.17 -3.83
C LYS A 84 13.01 2.14 -2.74
N LEU A 85 13.59 3.29 -3.09
CA LEU A 85 13.97 4.32 -2.11
C LEU A 85 12.72 4.94 -1.44
N PHE A 86 11.65 5.17 -2.20
CA PHE A 86 10.36 5.66 -1.70
C PHE A 86 9.55 4.63 -0.88
N ARG A 87 10.04 3.38 -0.77
CA ARG A 87 9.43 2.31 0.05
C ARG A 87 10.01 2.21 1.46
N LYS A 88 11.19 2.80 1.71
CA LYS A 88 11.77 2.96 3.05
C LYS A 88 11.13 4.15 3.76
#